data_AF-A0A9D6ES71-F1
#
_entry.id   AF-A0A9D6ES71-F1
#
_cell.length_a   1.000
_cell.length_b   1.000
_cell.length_c   1.000
_cell.angle_alpha   90.00
_cell.angle_beta   90.00
_cell.angle_gamma   90.00
#
_symmetry.space_group_name_H-M   'P 1'
#
loop_
_entity.id
_entity.type
_entity.pdbx_description
1 polymer ?
#
loop_
_entity_poly.entity_id
_entity_poly.type
_entity_poly.pdbx_seq_one_letter_code
_entity_poly.pdbx_strand_id
1 'polypeptide(L)' 'MKVGVYIFATDYAIRVDELARAAEERGFESLFLPEHTHIPKSRKSPWA' A
#
# COMPACT_ATOMS: atom_id res chain seq x y z
N MET A 1 22.01 -7.40 5.84
CA MET A 1 21.21 -7.24 4.60
C MET A 1 19.99 -6.41 4.96
N LYS A 2 19.63 -5.38 4.17
CA LYS A 2 18.41 -4.60 4.40
C LYS A 2 17.31 -5.12 3.46
N VAL A 3 16.16 -5.47 4.02
CA VAL A 3 15.01 -6.00 3.27
C VAL A 3 13.80 -5.18 3.63
N GLY A 4 13.12 -4.67 2.60
CA GLY A 4 11.88 -3.91 2.75
C GLY A 4 10.70 -4.62 2.09
N VAL A 5 9.50 -4.18 2.43
CA VAL A 5 8.24 -4.64 1.85
C VAL A 5 7.52 -3.49 1.15
N TYR A 6 6.77 -3.82 0.11
CA TYR A 6 5.94 -2.88 -0.65
C TYR A 6 4.50 -3.39 -0.64
N ILE A 7 3.55 -2.46 -0.50
CA ILE A 7 2.12 -2.77 -0.62
C ILE A 7 1.46 -1.81 -1.59
N PHE A 8 0.56 -2.32 -2.44
CA PHE A 8 -0.40 -1.50 -3.16
C PHE A 8 -1.65 -1.31 -2.28
N ALA A 9 -1.70 -0.21 -1.52
CA ALA A 9 -2.75 0.00 -0.52
C ALA A 9 -4.09 0.38 -1.16
N THR A 10 -5.11 -0.45 -0.97
CA THR A 10 -6.50 -0.21 -1.39
C THR A 10 -7.46 -0.47 -0.22
N ASP A 11 -8.75 -0.20 -0.42
CA ASP A 11 -9.81 -0.52 0.53
C ASP A 11 -10.00 -2.04 0.78
N TYR A 12 -9.50 -2.89 -0.12
CA TYR A 12 -9.52 -4.35 0.04
C TYR A 12 -8.28 -4.91 0.73
N ALA A 13 -7.24 -4.09 0.92
CA ALA A 13 -5.97 -4.51 1.48
C ALA A 13 -6.00 -4.46 3.02
N ILE A 14 -5.02 -5.11 3.65
CA ILE A 14 -4.74 -4.92 5.09
C ILE A 14 -4.54 -3.43 5.38
N ARG A 15 -5.02 -2.98 6.55
CA ARG A 15 -4.77 -1.61 7.01
C ARG A 15 -3.27 -1.35 7.10
N VAL A 16 -2.84 -0.21 6.54
CA VAL A 16 -1.42 0.16 6.49
C VAL A 16 -0.79 0.22 7.88
N ASP A 17 -1.52 0.70 8.90
CA ASP A 17 -1.00 0.79 10.27
C ASP A 17 -0.84 -0.58 10.94
N GLU A 18 -1.63 -1.58 10.56
CA GLU A 18 -1.47 -2.96 11.01
C GLU A 18 -0.28 -3.62 10.31
N LEU A 19 -0.15 -3.42 9.00
CA LEU A 19 0.99 -3.93 8.24
C LEU A 19 2.32 -3.36 8.72
N ALA A 20 2.38 -2.05 9.00
CA ALA A 20 3.60 -1.40 9.47
C ALA A 20 4.13 -2.05 10.76
N ARG A 21 3.25 -2.22 11.77
CA ARG A 21 3.58 -2.91 13.02
C ARG A 21 4.04 -4.34 12.77
N ALA A 22 3.32 -5.07 11.94
CA ALA A 22 3.65 -6.45 11.60
C ALA A 22 5.01 -6.57 10.87
N ALA A 23 5.34 -5.60 10.00
CA ALA A 23 6.61 -5.56 9.29
C ALA A 23 7.79 -5.30 10.25
N GLU A 24 7.64 -4.36 11.18
CA GLU A 24 8.63 -4.08 12.22
C GLU A 24 8.87 -5.29 13.13
N GLU A 25 7.80 -5.93 13.62
CA GLU A 25 7.88 -7.16 14.45
C GLU A 25 8.63 -8.30 13.76
N ARG A 26 8.60 -8.34 12.42
CA ARG A 26 9.26 -9.36 11.59
C ARG A 26 10.66 -8.96 11.14
N GLY A 27 11.13 -7.78 11.53
CA GLY A 27 12.48 -7.30 11.23
C GLY A 27 12.67 -6.78 9.81
N PHE A 28 11.59 -6.42 9.10
CA PHE A 28 11.71 -5.68 7.85
C PHE A 28 12.17 -4.25 8.14
N GLU A 29 13.10 -3.76 7.34
CA GLU A 29 13.75 -2.47 7.60
C GLU A 29 12.97 -1.28 7.03
N SER A 30 12.19 -1.51 5.98
CA SER A 30 11.44 -0.48 5.28
C SER A 30 10.06 -0.97 4.85
N LEU A 31 9.06 -0.09 4.90
CA LEU A 31 7.75 -0.25 4.29
C LEU A 31 7.55 0.86 3.25
N PHE A 32 7.32 0.49 2.00
CA PHE A 32 7.09 1.41 0.89
C PHE A 32 5.62 1.42 0.50
N LEU A 33 5.08 2.63 0.30
CA LEU A 33 3.72 2.86 -0.18
C LEU A 33 3.72 3.62 -1.50
N PRO A 34 2.82 3.29 -2.43
CA PRO A 34 2.58 4.14 -3.58
C PRO A 34 1.88 5.42 -3.14
N GLU A 35 2.18 6.48 -3.86
CA GLU A 35 1.49 7.74 -3.76
C GLU A 35 0.28 7.70 -4.73
N HIS A 36 -0.93 7.93 -4.21
CA HIS A 36 -2.19 7.83 -4.97
C HIS A 36 -2.71 9.20 -5.42
N THR A 37 -1.84 10.06 -5.97
CA THR A 37 -2.19 11.46 -6.33
C THR A 37 -3.38 11.57 -7.27
N HIS A 38 -3.60 10.57 -8.13
CA HIS A 38 -4.52 10.65 -9.24
C HIS A 38 -5.61 9.58 -9.15
N ILE A 39 -6.47 9.68 -8.13
CA ILE A 39 -7.73 8.90 -8.10
C ILE A 39 -8.74 9.62 -9.01
N PRO A 40 -9.26 8.95 -10.07
CA PRO A 40 -10.27 9.57 -10.93
C PRO A 40 -11.50 9.96 -10.12
N LYS A 41 -11.91 11.23 -10.22
CA LYS A 41 -13.18 11.73 -9.61
C LYS A 41 -14.40 10.95 -10.11
N SER A 42 -14.32 10.35 -11.31
CA SER A 42 -15.37 9.57 -11.94
C SER A 42 -14.82 8.23 -12.38
N ARG A 43 -15.57 7.16 -12.10
CA ARG A 43 -15.30 5.80 -12.62
C ARG A 43 -15.97 5.53 -13.98
N LYS A 44 -16.69 6.52 -14.55
CA LYS A 44 -17.30 6.40 -15.88
C LYS A 44 -16.20 6.29 -16.94
N SER A 45 -16.19 5.17 -17.67
CA SER A 45 -15.29 4.93 -18.79
C SER A 45 -16.14 4.58 -20.03
N PRO A 46 -15.80 5.09 -21.22
CA PRO A 46 -16.41 4.63 -22.48
C PRO A 46 -16.14 3.14 -22.79
N TRP A 47 -15.24 2.52 -22.03
CA TRP A 47 -14.74 1.16 -22.20
C TRP A 47 -15.04 0.24 -21.01
N ALA A 48 -15.79 0.74 -20.00
CA ALA A 48 -16.21 -0.07 -18.86
C ALA A 48 -17.37 -1.00 -19.23
#